data_AF-A0A6I8MEI2-F1
#
_entry.id   AF-A0A6I8MEI2-F1
#
_cell.length_a   1.000
_cell.length_b   1.000
_cell.length_c   1.000
_cell.angle_alpha   90.00
_cell.angle_beta   90.00
_cell.angle_gamma   90.00
#
_symmetry.space_group_name_H-M   'P 1'
#
loop_
_entity.id
_entity.type
_entity.pdbx_description
1 polymer ?
#
loop_
_entity_poly.entity_id
_entity_poly.type
_entity_poly.pdbx_seq_one_letter_code
_entity_poly.pdbx_strand_id
1 'polypeptide(L)'
;MPPESWKKTRGTSIYGSPAARQLYKTSLEETLKEQGSLYAFNMTSSALLDRATLRHNLTEFKVRWLAHIEEWKAENRPATESSHDQQFWGDLLDCFGINARDIYLYQRSAKRASTGRTGKIDLFMPGKVIGEAKSLGVNLDDAHNQALDYLLGGTIPNSQLPPYVICSNFETLRITRLNRDYVGDTADWDVTFSLDEIDDHVEQLAFLADYETSEYREEEQASLEASRLMVDLFRAMNGDDVDEAVGDEAPTTPEEEDERVMRTSVYLTRILFLLFGDDAGLWDTPHLFADFVRNETTPESLGPQLNELFRILNTPEDKRSKRLPGTLAKFPYVNGAIFADTLEPEYFDYAMRQALLNACDFDWSKIDVSVFGSLFQLVKSKEARRGDGEHYTSKTNIMKTIGPLFLDELREQTDKLVSSPATPVRKLEEFRDSLATHIFCDPACGAGNFLLTAYKELRRIETDLIVAIRQRRGEMGMSLNIEWEQKLSIGQFYGFELNWWPAKIAETAMFLVDHQANKELANAVGRPPQRLPISITAHIHHGNALGVDWGEVLPESAGGGRRLSSATRRLLVRA
;
A
#
# COMPACT_ATOMS: atom_id res chain seq x y z
N MET A 1 75.04 -6.87 7.46
CA MET A 1 75.57 -7.74 8.54
C MET A 1 75.17 -7.13 9.87
N PRO A 2 74.86 -7.98 10.89
CA PRO A 2 73.54 -8.13 11.56
C PRO A 2 73.71 -7.84 13.09
N PRO A 3 73.00 -8.39 14.12
CA PRO A 3 71.99 -9.49 14.25
C PRO A 3 70.73 -9.19 15.12
N GLU A 4 69.56 -9.77 14.82
CA GLU A 4 68.95 -11.04 15.31
C GLU A 4 68.59 -11.10 16.82
N SER A 5 67.33 -11.41 17.17
CA SER A 5 66.99 -12.80 17.56
C SER A 5 65.49 -13.16 17.80
N TRP A 6 65.04 -14.21 17.06
CA TRP A 6 64.20 -15.39 17.45
C TRP A 6 62.71 -15.16 17.82
N LYS A 7 61.68 -15.92 17.36
CA LYS A 7 61.58 -17.31 16.83
C LYS A 7 60.20 -17.58 16.18
N LYS A 8 60.17 -18.52 15.21
CA LYS A 8 59.01 -19.09 14.48
C LYS A 8 58.20 -20.13 15.29
N THR A 9 56.89 -20.20 15.04
CA THR A 9 56.11 -21.46 15.05
C THR A 9 55.10 -21.46 13.88
N ARG A 10 55.02 -22.58 13.16
CA ARG A 10 54.16 -22.81 11.98
C ARG A 10 52.76 -23.27 12.41
N GLY A 11 51.73 -22.83 11.70
CA GLY A 11 50.39 -23.42 11.69
C GLY A 11 49.81 -23.35 10.29
N THR A 12 49.61 -24.52 9.69
CA THR A 12 49.08 -24.78 8.33
C THR A 12 47.60 -24.43 8.22
N SER A 13 47.23 -23.66 7.18
CA SER A 13 45.85 -23.39 6.77
C SER A 13 45.30 -24.54 5.93
N ILE A 14 44.21 -25.14 6.36
CA ILE A 14 43.44 -26.19 5.68
C ILE A 14 42.06 -25.65 5.35
N TYR A 15 41.89 -25.04 4.16
CA TYR A 15 40.63 -24.84 3.40
C TYR A 15 41.04 -24.22 2.05
N GLY A 16 40.67 -24.69 0.86
CA GLY A 16 39.82 -25.79 0.45
C GLY A 16 40.06 -26.10 -1.03
N SER A 17 39.96 -27.38 -1.39
CA SER A 17 40.12 -27.84 -2.78
C SER A 17 38.87 -27.50 -3.61
N PRO A 18 38.99 -27.39 -4.95
CA PRO A 18 37.86 -27.10 -5.85
C PRO A 18 36.66 -28.06 -5.71
N ALA A 19 36.91 -29.31 -5.29
CA ALA A 19 35.87 -30.31 -5.06
C ALA A 19 34.94 -29.96 -3.87
N ALA A 20 35.47 -29.32 -2.82
CA ALA A 20 34.68 -28.90 -1.65
C ALA A 20 33.74 -27.73 -1.98
N ARG A 21 34.12 -26.86 -2.93
CA ARG A 21 33.27 -25.76 -3.42
C ARG A 21 32.12 -26.25 -4.28
N GLN A 22 32.33 -27.33 -5.06
CA GLN A 22 31.28 -27.90 -5.89
C GLN A 22 30.20 -28.59 -5.04
N LEU A 23 30.60 -29.36 -4.02
CA LEU A 23 29.66 -30.03 -3.10
C LEU A 23 28.83 -29.04 -2.27
N TYR A 24 29.43 -27.93 -1.83
CA TYR A 24 28.69 -26.86 -1.13
C TYR A 24 27.65 -26.18 -2.02
N LYS A 25 27.95 -26.02 -3.31
CA LYS A 25 27.06 -25.35 -4.26
C LYS A 25 25.84 -26.22 -4.62
N THR A 26 26.05 -27.52 -4.82
CA THR A 26 24.94 -28.46 -5.08
C THR A 26 24.01 -28.61 -3.87
N SER A 27 24.58 -28.66 -2.65
CA SER A 27 23.79 -28.71 -1.40
C SER A 27 22.97 -27.44 -1.18
N LEU A 28 23.50 -26.25 -1.50
CA LEU A 28 22.77 -24.98 -1.43
C LEU A 28 21.63 -24.91 -2.46
N GLU A 29 21.85 -25.40 -3.68
CA GLU A 29 20.84 -25.42 -4.75
C GLU A 29 19.69 -26.42 -4.46
N GLU A 30 19.97 -27.56 -3.83
CA GLU A 30 18.94 -28.50 -3.35
C GLU A 30 18.16 -27.94 -2.16
N THR A 31 18.84 -27.28 -1.20
CA THR A 31 18.18 -26.66 -0.03
C THR A 31 17.28 -25.48 -0.44
N LEU A 32 17.68 -24.68 -1.45
CA LEU A 32 16.88 -23.58 -1.99
C LEU A 32 15.68 -24.07 -2.80
N LYS A 33 15.78 -25.24 -3.46
CA LYS A 33 14.63 -25.87 -4.13
C LYS A 33 13.62 -26.47 -3.15
N GLU A 34 14.09 -27.10 -2.06
CA GLU A 34 13.20 -27.61 -1.02
C GLU A 34 12.52 -26.47 -0.24
N GLN A 35 13.24 -25.37 0.05
CA GLN A 35 12.63 -24.18 0.64
C GLN A 35 11.64 -23.49 -0.32
N GLY A 36 12.00 -23.32 -1.60
CA GLY A 36 11.12 -22.76 -2.61
C GLY A 36 9.85 -23.60 -2.87
N SER A 37 9.93 -24.92 -2.71
CA SER A 37 8.78 -25.83 -2.83
C SER A 37 7.88 -25.83 -1.60
N LEU A 38 8.41 -25.55 -0.40
CA LEU A 38 7.61 -25.42 0.83
C LEU A 38 6.80 -24.12 0.86
N TYR A 39 7.35 -23.02 0.33
CA TYR A 39 6.65 -21.75 0.20
C TYR A 39 5.60 -21.73 -0.91
N ALA A 40 5.75 -22.57 -1.94
CA ALA A 40 4.80 -22.64 -3.05
C ALA A 40 3.55 -23.50 -2.77
N PHE A 41 3.56 -24.34 -1.72
CA PHE A 41 2.51 -25.35 -1.50
C PHE A 41 1.40 -24.95 -0.52
N ASN A 42 1.50 -23.79 0.16
CA ASN A 42 0.48 -23.31 1.12
C ASN A 42 -0.30 -22.06 0.66
N MET A 43 -0.25 -21.68 -0.62
CA MET A 43 -1.20 -20.71 -1.18
C MET A 43 -2.54 -21.38 -1.55
N THR A 44 -3.18 -22.02 -0.60
CA THR A 44 -4.64 -22.22 -0.65
C THR A 44 -5.29 -20.94 -0.17
N SER A 45 -6.07 -20.31 -1.05
CA SER A 45 -6.91 -19.13 -0.81
C SER A 45 -7.49 -19.12 0.61
N SER A 46 -6.91 -18.29 1.48
CA SER A 46 -7.56 -17.84 2.71
C SER A 46 -8.61 -16.81 2.28
N ALA A 47 -9.87 -17.06 2.62
CA ALA A 47 -10.94 -16.10 2.39
C ALA A 47 -10.67 -14.85 3.24
N LEU A 48 -10.57 -13.69 2.59
CA LEU A 48 -10.42 -12.38 3.23
C LEU A 48 -11.58 -12.15 4.21
N LEU A 49 -11.28 -11.95 5.50
CA LEU A 49 -12.29 -11.66 6.53
C LEU A 49 -12.44 -10.15 6.69
N ASP A 50 -13.63 -9.62 6.44
CA ASP A 50 -13.93 -8.21 6.70
C ASP A 50 -14.01 -7.89 8.21
N ARG A 51 -13.97 -6.59 8.57
CA ARG A 51 -14.02 -6.14 9.97
C ARG A 51 -15.28 -6.60 10.71
N ALA A 52 -16.41 -6.69 10.03
CA ALA A 52 -17.67 -7.13 10.64
C ALA A 52 -17.61 -8.63 10.98
N THR A 53 -17.01 -9.42 10.10
CA THR A 53 -16.76 -10.85 10.26
C THR A 53 -15.74 -11.11 11.35
N LEU A 54 -14.63 -10.36 11.39
CA LEU A 54 -13.67 -10.43 12.49
C LEU A 54 -14.31 -10.12 13.84
N ARG A 55 -15.12 -9.05 13.91
CA ARG A 55 -15.85 -8.70 15.12
C ARG A 55 -16.80 -9.81 15.54
N HIS A 56 -17.59 -10.34 14.61
CA HIS A 56 -18.50 -11.45 14.86
C HIS A 56 -17.76 -12.71 15.37
N ASN A 57 -16.65 -13.08 14.73
CA ASN A 57 -15.83 -14.22 15.15
C ASN A 57 -15.29 -14.02 16.58
N LEU A 58 -14.83 -12.81 16.91
CA LEU A 58 -14.36 -12.46 18.25
C LEU A 58 -15.49 -12.46 19.28
N THR A 59 -16.70 -12.06 18.92
CA THR A 59 -17.89 -12.19 19.78
C THR A 59 -18.18 -13.66 20.08
N GLU A 60 -18.15 -14.55 19.08
CA GLU A 60 -18.35 -15.99 19.27
C GLU A 60 -17.24 -16.63 20.11
N PHE A 61 -15.98 -16.22 19.89
CA PHE A 61 -14.82 -16.63 20.68
C PHE A 61 -14.99 -16.23 22.15
N LYS A 62 -15.31 -14.97 22.40
CA LYS A 62 -15.60 -14.42 23.73
C LYS A 62 -16.65 -15.24 24.45
N VAL A 63 -17.80 -15.48 23.82
CA VAL A 63 -18.92 -16.22 24.44
C VAL A 63 -18.49 -17.64 24.85
N ARG A 64 -17.77 -18.33 23.96
CA ARG A 64 -17.27 -19.69 24.23
C ARG A 64 -16.28 -19.73 25.39
N TRP A 65 -15.30 -18.83 25.39
CA TRP A 65 -14.23 -18.83 26.38
C TRP A 65 -14.68 -18.32 27.74
N LEU A 66 -15.61 -17.36 27.81
CA LEU A 66 -16.25 -16.98 29.07
C LEU A 66 -17.00 -18.16 29.70
N ALA A 67 -17.72 -18.97 28.91
CA ALA A 67 -18.39 -20.17 29.41
C ALA A 67 -17.38 -21.21 29.96
N HIS A 68 -16.25 -21.43 29.29
CA HIS A 68 -15.19 -22.31 29.79
C HIS A 68 -14.59 -21.80 31.11
N ILE A 69 -14.37 -20.49 31.23
CA ILE A 69 -13.84 -19.88 32.45
C ILE A 69 -14.82 -20.04 33.61
N GLU A 70 -16.13 -19.89 33.38
CA GLU A 70 -17.17 -20.14 34.38
C GLU A 70 -17.16 -21.59 34.87
N GLU A 71 -17.07 -22.56 33.96
CA GLU A 71 -16.95 -23.98 34.29
C GLU A 71 -15.70 -24.25 35.14
N TRP A 72 -14.55 -23.69 34.77
CA TRP A 72 -13.30 -23.86 35.51
C TRP A 72 -13.34 -23.27 36.91
N LYS A 73 -13.98 -22.10 37.06
CA LYS A 73 -14.23 -21.47 38.36
C LYS A 73 -15.16 -22.32 39.23
N ALA A 74 -16.21 -22.89 38.65
CA ALA A 74 -17.16 -23.76 39.35
C ALA A 74 -16.52 -25.06 39.85
N GLU A 75 -15.58 -25.62 39.07
CA GLU A 75 -14.87 -26.85 39.40
C GLU A 75 -13.60 -26.63 40.26
N ASN A 76 -13.29 -25.38 40.60
CA ASN A 76 -12.13 -24.98 41.40
C ASN A 76 -10.80 -25.58 40.88
N ARG A 77 -10.63 -25.65 39.55
CA ARG A 77 -9.44 -26.22 38.90
C ARG A 77 -8.24 -25.26 39.06
N PRO A 78 -7.16 -25.64 39.77
CA PRO A 78 -6.10 -24.70 40.17
C PRO A 78 -4.90 -24.61 39.20
N ALA A 79 -4.92 -25.29 38.06
CA ALA A 79 -3.87 -25.14 37.04
C ALA A 79 -4.42 -25.57 35.69
N THR A 80 -4.49 -24.65 34.74
CA THR A 80 -4.79 -24.96 33.34
C THR A 80 -3.64 -25.80 32.80
N GLU A 81 -3.95 -27.01 32.32
CA GLU A 81 -3.00 -27.85 31.60
C GLU A 81 -2.50 -27.11 30.34
N SER A 82 -1.26 -27.35 29.93
CA SER A 82 -0.67 -26.77 28.70
C SER A 82 -1.44 -27.07 27.41
N SER A 83 -2.42 -27.97 27.47
CA SER A 83 -3.36 -28.31 26.40
C SER A 83 -4.39 -27.20 26.16
N HIS A 84 -4.81 -26.48 27.21
CA HIS A 84 -5.80 -25.40 27.10
C HIS A 84 -5.20 -24.11 26.52
N ASP A 85 -3.92 -23.83 26.77
CA ASP A 85 -3.22 -22.69 26.15
C ASP A 85 -3.20 -22.84 24.62
N GLN A 86 -2.92 -24.06 24.14
CA GLN A 86 -2.92 -24.38 22.71
C GLN A 86 -4.29 -24.19 22.09
N GLN A 87 -5.35 -24.63 22.78
CA GLN A 87 -6.71 -24.47 22.32
C GLN A 87 -7.12 -22.99 22.29
N PHE A 88 -6.75 -22.21 23.31
CA PHE A 88 -7.04 -20.77 23.37
C PHE A 88 -6.39 -20.01 22.22
N TRP A 89 -5.09 -20.24 22.01
CA TRP A 89 -4.39 -19.60 20.89
C TRP A 89 -4.91 -20.08 19.54
N GLY A 90 -5.24 -21.37 19.40
CA GLY A 90 -5.83 -21.91 18.19
C GLY A 90 -7.17 -21.25 17.86
N ASP A 91 -8.09 -21.24 18.82
CA ASP A 91 -9.41 -20.62 18.68
C ASP A 91 -9.30 -19.11 18.40
N LEU A 92 -8.34 -18.41 19.03
CA LEU A 92 -8.12 -16.98 18.78
C LEU A 92 -7.61 -16.74 17.36
N LEU A 93 -6.64 -17.52 16.89
CA LEU A 93 -6.08 -17.41 15.54
C LEU A 93 -7.12 -17.75 14.47
N ASP A 94 -7.97 -18.76 14.72
CA ASP A 94 -9.07 -19.13 13.82
C ASP A 94 -10.04 -17.95 13.58
N CYS A 95 -10.20 -17.04 14.56
CA CYS A 95 -11.02 -15.83 14.38
C CYS A 95 -10.50 -14.93 13.25
N PHE A 96 -9.19 -14.99 12.98
CA PHE A 96 -8.48 -14.21 11.96
C PHE A 96 -8.20 -15.02 10.68
N GLY A 97 -8.89 -16.16 10.50
CA GLY A 97 -8.72 -17.01 9.31
C GLY A 97 -7.38 -17.74 9.29
N ILE A 98 -6.68 -17.78 10.42
CA ILE A 98 -5.43 -18.50 10.56
C ILE A 98 -5.74 -19.89 11.06
N ASN A 99 -5.62 -20.87 10.18
CA ASN A 99 -5.72 -22.26 10.57
C ASN A 99 -4.53 -22.64 11.45
N ALA A 100 -4.80 -22.87 12.73
CA ALA A 100 -3.81 -23.30 13.72
C ALA A 100 -3.11 -24.64 13.37
N ARG A 101 -3.62 -25.40 12.38
CA ARG A 101 -2.97 -26.62 11.84
C ARG A 101 -1.98 -26.33 10.71
N ASP A 102 -2.18 -25.24 9.96
CA ASP A 102 -1.32 -24.83 8.83
C ASP A 102 -0.13 -23.99 9.31
N ILE A 103 -0.31 -23.27 10.42
CA ILE A 103 0.79 -22.71 11.20
C ILE A 103 1.31 -23.80 12.12
N TYR A 104 2.55 -24.24 11.91
CA TYR A 104 3.32 -24.84 12.99
C TYR A 104 3.38 -23.83 14.15
N LEU A 105 2.43 -23.89 15.08
CA LEU A 105 2.52 -23.32 16.43
C LEU A 105 3.77 -23.94 17.04
N TYR A 106 4.93 -23.33 16.77
CA TYR A 106 6.17 -23.77 17.37
C TYR A 106 6.05 -23.42 18.83
N GLN A 107 5.69 -24.41 19.64
CA GLN A 107 6.22 -24.50 20.98
C GLN A 107 7.75 -24.55 20.85
N ARG A 108 8.34 -23.36 20.82
CA ARG A 108 9.76 -23.18 20.59
C ARG A 108 10.44 -23.14 21.94
N SER A 109 11.46 -23.98 22.07
CA SER A 109 12.44 -23.87 23.14
C SER A 109 13.30 -22.63 22.88
N ALA A 110 13.25 -21.66 23.78
CA ALA A 110 14.06 -20.44 23.71
C ALA A 110 14.84 -20.25 25.00
N LYS A 111 16.09 -19.78 24.90
CA LYS A 111 16.86 -19.40 26.08
C LYS A 111 16.31 -18.10 26.65
N ARG A 112 16.32 -17.99 27.97
CA ARG A 112 16.05 -16.76 28.71
C ARG A 112 17.34 -15.98 28.94
N ALA A 113 17.34 -14.68 28.69
CA ALA A 113 18.49 -13.82 28.94
C ALA A 113 18.84 -13.77 30.44
N SER A 114 17.83 -13.70 31.30
CA SER A 114 17.96 -13.54 32.75
C SER A 114 18.60 -14.75 33.45
N THR A 115 18.26 -15.97 33.02
CA THR A 115 18.66 -17.21 33.71
C THR A 115 19.60 -18.10 32.88
N GLY A 116 19.72 -17.87 31.57
CA GLY A 116 20.45 -18.73 30.64
C GLY A 116 19.82 -20.12 30.43
N ARG A 117 18.70 -20.43 31.09
CA ARG A 117 17.97 -21.70 30.95
C ARG A 117 17.03 -21.64 29.74
N THR A 118 16.72 -22.80 29.19
CA THR A 118 15.75 -22.94 28.11
C THR A 118 14.35 -23.06 28.69
N GLY A 119 13.44 -22.20 28.24
CA GLY A 119 12.00 -22.30 28.50
C GLY A 119 11.24 -22.55 27.20
N LYS A 120 9.93 -22.76 27.32
CA LYS A 120 9.02 -23.05 26.21
C LYS A 120 8.13 -21.83 25.98
N ILE A 121 8.01 -21.41 24.73
CA ILE A 121 7.10 -20.34 24.31
C ILE A 121 5.74 -20.97 23.96
N ASP A 122 4.64 -20.34 24.36
CA ASP A 122 3.28 -20.88 24.12
C ASP A 122 2.76 -20.57 22.71
N LEU A 123 2.96 -19.33 22.26
CA LEU A 123 2.63 -18.88 20.90
C LEU A 123 3.87 -18.22 20.27
N PHE A 124 4.25 -18.67 19.07
CA PHE A 124 5.33 -18.02 18.32
C PHE A 124 5.04 -18.05 16.82
N MET A 125 4.87 -16.85 16.25
CA MET A 125 4.79 -16.61 14.81
C MET A 125 6.02 -15.78 14.40
N PRO A 126 7.01 -16.40 13.72
CA PRO A 126 8.26 -15.73 13.35
C PRO A 126 8.01 -14.39 12.64
N GLY A 127 8.66 -13.32 13.12
CA GLY A 127 8.53 -11.97 12.55
C GLY A 127 7.18 -11.28 12.79
N LYS A 128 6.22 -11.91 13.48
CA LYS A 128 4.86 -11.39 13.68
C LYS A 128 4.52 -11.22 15.16
N VAL A 129 4.44 -12.31 15.92
CA VAL A 129 4.04 -12.24 17.35
C VAL A 129 4.69 -13.32 18.21
N ILE A 130 5.02 -12.98 19.45
CA ILE A 130 5.31 -13.93 20.53
C ILE A 130 4.21 -13.84 21.58
N GLY A 131 3.79 -14.97 22.15
CA GLY A 131 2.79 -14.99 23.20
C GLY A 131 3.03 -16.00 24.29
N GLU A 132 2.49 -15.67 25.46
CA GLU A 132 2.64 -16.40 26.72
C GLU A 132 1.31 -16.42 27.45
N ALA A 133 0.88 -17.59 27.90
CA ALA A 133 -0.34 -17.79 28.68
C ALA A 133 -0.01 -18.02 30.16
N LYS A 134 -0.92 -17.62 31.04
CA LYS A 134 -0.88 -17.90 32.48
C LYS A 134 -2.21 -18.46 32.95
N SER A 135 -2.19 -19.10 34.11
CA SER A 135 -3.41 -19.53 34.79
C SER A 135 -4.31 -18.35 35.14
N LEU A 136 -5.60 -18.63 35.33
CA LEU A 136 -6.61 -17.66 35.79
C LEU A 136 -6.13 -16.84 37.00
N GLY A 137 -6.43 -15.54 36.99
CA GLY A 137 -6.10 -14.60 38.08
C GLY A 137 -4.61 -14.22 38.22
N VAL A 138 -3.70 -14.73 37.37
CA VAL A 138 -2.27 -14.37 37.39
C VAL A 138 -2.05 -13.03 36.67
N ASN A 139 -1.19 -12.16 37.22
CA ASN A 139 -0.82 -10.88 36.58
C ASN A 139 -0.03 -11.13 35.28
N LEU A 140 -0.38 -10.40 34.21
CA LEU A 140 0.25 -10.47 32.90
C LEU A 140 1.63 -9.81 32.82
N ASP A 141 2.06 -9.02 33.80
CA ASP A 141 3.41 -8.46 33.86
C ASP A 141 4.49 -9.56 33.84
N ASP A 142 4.25 -10.66 34.57
CA ASP A 142 5.18 -11.80 34.59
C ASP A 142 5.24 -12.50 33.23
N ALA A 143 4.09 -12.61 32.54
CA ALA A 143 4.01 -13.18 31.20
C ALA A 143 4.72 -12.30 30.18
N HIS A 144 4.53 -10.98 30.27
CA HIS A 144 5.15 -10.00 29.39
C HIS A 144 6.67 -9.98 29.55
N ASN A 145 7.15 -9.89 30.79
CA ASN A 145 8.58 -9.93 31.11
C ASN A 145 9.22 -11.24 30.63
N GLN A 146 8.51 -12.37 30.77
CA GLN A 146 8.97 -13.65 30.26
C GLN A 146 9.09 -13.68 28.73
N ALA A 147 8.14 -13.09 28.00
CA ALA A 147 8.21 -12.99 26.54
C ALA A 147 9.41 -12.14 26.08
N LEU A 148 9.63 -10.97 26.71
CA LEU A 148 10.80 -10.13 26.44
C LEU A 148 12.12 -10.84 26.76
N ASP A 149 12.17 -11.60 27.85
CA ASP A 149 13.34 -12.38 28.27
C ASP A 149 13.71 -13.46 27.26
N TYR A 150 12.73 -14.03 26.54
CA TYR A 150 13.00 -14.94 25.41
C TYR A 150 13.56 -14.22 24.18
N LEU A 151 13.05 -13.03 23.85
CA LEU A 151 13.55 -12.22 22.73
C LEU A 151 15.02 -11.81 22.96
N LEU A 152 15.37 -11.47 24.19
CA LEU A 152 16.73 -11.07 24.59
C LEU A 152 17.68 -12.27 24.77
N GLY A 153 17.17 -13.49 24.88
CA GLY A 153 17.99 -14.68 25.16
C GLY A 153 18.82 -15.21 23.98
N GLY A 154 18.80 -14.52 22.84
CA GLY A 154 19.70 -14.77 21.69
C GLY A 154 19.44 -16.07 20.91
N THR A 155 18.30 -16.74 21.16
CA THR A 155 17.91 -17.99 20.46
C THR A 155 17.03 -17.73 19.24
N ILE A 156 16.39 -16.56 19.16
CA ILE A 156 15.56 -16.13 18.03
C ILE A 156 16.43 -15.25 17.12
N PRO A 157 16.64 -15.62 15.84
CA PRO A 157 17.38 -14.79 14.89
C PRO A 157 16.75 -13.41 14.73
N ASN A 158 17.56 -12.38 14.49
CA ASN A 158 17.06 -11.01 14.28
C ASN A 158 15.99 -10.91 13.19
N SER A 159 16.12 -11.69 12.11
CA SER A 159 15.15 -11.74 11.00
C SER A 159 13.80 -12.39 11.37
N GLN A 160 13.68 -12.97 12.56
CA GLN A 160 12.48 -13.62 13.07
C GLN A 160 11.93 -12.93 14.33
N LEU A 161 12.53 -11.81 14.76
CA LEU A 161 12.06 -11.09 15.94
C LEU A 161 10.66 -10.53 15.68
N PRO A 162 9.64 -10.94 16.46
CA PRO A 162 8.30 -10.43 16.31
C PRO A 162 8.18 -9.01 16.89
N PRO A 163 7.48 -8.08 16.21
CA PRO A 163 7.20 -6.74 16.73
C PRO A 163 6.08 -6.70 17.76
N TYR A 164 5.32 -7.79 17.95
CA TYR A 164 4.20 -7.85 18.89
C TYR A 164 4.42 -8.90 19.99
N VAL A 165 4.00 -8.56 21.21
CA VAL A 165 3.86 -9.47 22.36
C VAL A 165 2.38 -9.56 22.72
N ILE A 166 1.85 -10.77 22.89
CA ILE A 166 0.49 -11.01 23.38
C ILE A 166 0.52 -11.91 24.62
N CYS A 167 -0.10 -11.45 25.70
CA CYS A 167 -0.19 -12.21 26.95
C CYS A 167 -1.65 -12.43 27.32
N SER A 168 -1.97 -13.59 27.88
CA SER A 168 -3.33 -13.92 28.33
C SER A 168 -3.30 -14.70 29.63
N ASN A 169 -4.25 -14.44 30.52
CA ASN A 169 -4.57 -15.30 31.66
C ASN A 169 -5.99 -15.88 31.51
N PHE A 170 -6.48 -15.95 30.28
CA PHE A 170 -7.85 -16.27 29.85
C PHE A 170 -8.91 -15.20 30.20
N GLU A 171 -8.77 -14.47 31.30
CA GLU A 171 -9.72 -13.42 31.69
C GLU A 171 -9.36 -12.06 31.10
N THR A 172 -8.07 -11.79 30.94
CA THR A 172 -7.53 -10.55 30.39
C THR A 172 -6.50 -10.84 29.33
N LEU A 173 -6.42 -9.95 28.35
CA LEU A 173 -5.39 -9.95 27.32
C LEU A 173 -4.57 -8.67 27.44
N ARG A 174 -3.26 -8.77 27.23
CA ARG A 174 -2.35 -7.64 27.06
C ARG A 174 -1.67 -7.75 25.72
N ILE A 175 -1.69 -6.66 24.95
CA ILE A 175 -1.05 -6.56 23.64
C ILE A 175 -0.06 -5.41 23.68
N THR A 176 1.19 -5.70 23.33
CA THR A 176 2.25 -4.72 23.31
C THR A 176 2.94 -4.72 21.95
N ARG A 177 3.14 -3.54 21.37
CA ARG A 177 3.99 -3.33 20.18
C ARG A 177 5.35 -2.83 20.60
N LEU A 178 6.38 -3.57 20.23
CA LEU A 178 7.77 -3.24 20.53
C LEU A 178 8.29 -2.18 19.55
N ASN A 179 9.10 -1.25 20.05
CA ASN A 179 9.79 -0.26 19.22
C ASN A 179 10.88 -0.95 18.37
N ARG A 180 10.93 -0.63 17.06
CA ARG A 180 11.85 -1.28 16.11
C ARG A 180 13.33 -0.88 16.26
N ASP A 181 13.62 0.23 16.96
CA ASP A 181 14.99 0.74 17.11
C ASP A 181 15.71 0.23 18.36
N TYR A 182 15.00 -0.39 19.31
CA TYR A 182 15.60 -1.00 20.49
C TYR A 182 14.69 -2.05 21.11
N VAL A 183 15.17 -3.29 21.26
CA VAL A 183 14.52 -4.31 22.09
C VAL A 183 14.83 -3.95 23.56
N GLY A 184 14.03 -3.04 24.12
CA GLY A 184 14.09 -2.56 25.50
C GLY A 184 12.70 -2.19 26.03
N ASP A 185 12.65 -1.66 27.25
CA ASP A 185 11.43 -1.38 28.06
C ASP A 185 10.53 -0.25 27.51
N THR A 186 10.67 0.10 26.23
CA THR A 186 9.91 1.17 25.57
C THR A 186 9.04 0.56 24.48
N ALA A 187 7.75 0.41 24.77
CA ALA A 187 6.73 0.02 23.80
C ALA A 187 6.22 1.24 23.01
N ASP A 188 5.90 1.05 21.73
CA ASP A 188 5.23 2.07 20.92
C ASP A 188 3.77 2.25 21.40
N TRP A 189 3.14 1.16 21.81
CA TRP A 189 1.86 1.17 22.53
C TRP A 189 1.65 -0.16 23.27
N ASP A 190 0.89 -0.11 24.36
CA ASP A 190 0.61 -1.22 25.27
C ASP A 190 -0.84 -1.11 25.78
N VAL A 191 -1.66 -2.12 25.52
CA VAL A 191 -3.08 -2.15 25.94
C VAL A 191 -3.34 -3.42 26.74
N THR A 192 -4.18 -3.29 27.77
CA THR A 192 -4.72 -4.43 28.52
C THR A 192 -6.23 -4.30 28.61
N PHE A 193 -6.96 -5.37 28.32
CA PHE A 193 -8.43 -5.39 28.32
C PHE A 193 -8.97 -6.75 28.77
N SER A 194 -10.25 -6.77 29.17
CA SER A 194 -10.95 -7.99 29.56
C SER A 194 -11.31 -8.84 28.34
N LEU A 195 -11.35 -10.17 28.47
CA LEU A 195 -11.88 -11.05 27.42
C LEU A 195 -13.30 -10.65 27.00
N ASP A 196 -14.10 -10.08 27.91
CA ASP A 196 -15.44 -9.55 27.61
C ASP A 196 -15.43 -8.35 26.64
N GLU A 197 -14.30 -7.68 26.45
CA GLU A 197 -14.17 -6.50 25.58
C GLU A 197 -13.46 -6.82 24.25
N ILE A 198 -13.12 -8.09 24.01
CA ILE A 198 -12.24 -8.47 22.90
C ILE A 198 -12.79 -8.07 21.52
N ASP A 199 -14.11 -8.05 21.34
CA ASP A 199 -14.78 -7.66 20.10
C ASP A 199 -14.85 -6.13 19.89
N ASP A 200 -14.50 -5.33 20.89
CA ASP A 200 -14.24 -3.90 20.74
C ASP A 200 -12.77 -3.62 20.34
N HIS A 201 -11.89 -4.59 20.56
CA HIS A 201 -10.45 -4.49 20.31
C HIS A 201 -9.97 -5.12 18.99
N VAL A 202 -10.85 -5.15 17.98
CA VAL A 202 -10.56 -5.71 16.65
C VAL A 202 -9.31 -5.07 16.04
N GLU A 203 -9.13 -3.75 16.17
CA GLU A 203 -8.00 -3.03 15.60
C GLU A 203 -6.67 -3.42 16.27
N GLN A 204 -6.68 -3.59 17.59
CA GLN A 204 -5.52 -3.97 18.39
C GLN A 204 -5.10 -5.41 18.10
N LEU A 205 -6.02 -6.28 17.68
CA LEU A 205 -5.76 -7.67 17.29
C LEU A 205 -5.60 -7.87 15.78
N ALA A 206 -5.90 -6.86 14.97
CA ALA A 206 -5.90 -6.96 13.50
C ALA A 206 -4.54 -7.36 12.92
N PHE A 207 -3.45 -7.17 13.67
CA PHE A 207 -2.11 -7.64 13.28
C PHE A 207 -2.03 -9.17 13.16
N LEU A 208 -2.95 -9.92 13.78
CA LEU A 208 -2.98 -11.38 13.71
C LEU A 208 -3.39 -11.87 12.33
N ALA A 209 -4.34 -11.23 11.63
CA ALA A 209 -4.79 -11.67 10.31
C ALA A 209 -3.65 -11.77 9.28
N ASP A 210 -3.65 -12.84 8.47
CA ASP A 210 -2.86 -12.92 7.23
C ASP A 210 -3.73 -12.33 6.12
N TYR A 211 -3.78 -10.99 6.05
CA TYR A 211 -3.89 -10.13 4.87
C TYR A 211 -4.24 -8.69 5.30
N GLU A 212 -3.67 -7.72 4.59
CA GLU A 212 -3.98 -6.27 4.57
C GLU A 212 -3.61 -5.38 5.76
N THR A 213 -3.50 -5.81 7.01
CA THR A 213 -3.28 -4.84 8.11
C THR A 213 -1.85 -4.30 8.23
N SER A 214 -0.83 -4.99 7.72
CA SER A 214 0.53 -4.43 7.67
C SER A 214 0.71 -3.49 6.48
N GLU A 215 0.33 -3.93 5.28
CA GLU A 215 0.45 -3.11 4.07
C GLU A 215 -0.46 -1.89 4.13
N TYR A 216 -1.73 -2.02 4.54
CA TYR A 216 -2.63 -0.86 4.68
C TYR A 216 -2.14 0.12 5.75
N ARG A 217 -1.61 -0.37 6.88
CA ARG A 217 -1.02 0.50 7.92
C ARG A 217 0.27 1.16 7.43
N GLU A 218 1.09 0.45 6.66
CA GLU A 218 2.29 0.99 6.04
C GLU A 218 1.94 2.02 4.96
N GLU A 219 0.92 1.78 4.14
CA GLU A 219 0.36 2.71 3.15
C GLU A 219 -0.23 3.96 3.83
N GLU A 220 -0.98 3.79 4.92
CA GLU A 220 -1.57 4.89 5.69
C GLU A 220 -0.48 5.73 6.38
N GLN A 221 0.51 5.08 6.99
CA GLN A 221 1.66 5.76 7.58
C GLN A 221 2.50 6.49 6.52
N ALA A 222 2.77 5.85 5.38
CA ALA A 222 3.45 6.44 4.23
C ALA A 222 2.66 7.64 3.70
N SER A 223 1.33 7.56 3.66
CA SER A 223 0.46 8.65 3.24
C SER A 223 0.52 9.86 4.18
N LEU A 224 0.57 9.63 5.50
CA LEU A 224 0.75 10.69 6.49
C LEU A 224 2.12 11.36 6.38
N GLU A 225 3.18 10.58 6.16
CA GLU A 225 4.53 11.10 5.95
C GLU A 225 4.64 11.90 4.65
N ALA A 226 4.13 11.37 3.54
CA ALA A 226 4.04 12.08 2.27
C ALA A 226 3.26 13.40 2.39
N SER A 227 2.17 13.40 3.16
CA SER A 227 1.39 14.63 3.45
C SER A 227 2.24 15.68 4.14
N ARG A 228 3.02 15.29 5.15
CA ARG A 228 3.93 16.20 5.88
C ARG A 228 4.99 16.76 4.95
N LEU A 229 5.62 15.94 4.12
CA LEU A 229 6.64 16.37 3.15
C LEU A 229 6.07 17.40 2.16
N MET A 230 4.86 17.19 1.65
CA MET A 230 4.20 18.14 0.75
C MET A 230 3.82 19.45 1.45
N VAL A 231 3.34 19.38 2.69
CA VAL A 231 3.06 20.57 3.51
C VAL A 231 4.33 21.36 3.81
N ASP A 232 5.43 20.69 4.13
CA ASP A 232 6.71 21.33 4.39
C ASP A 232 7.27 22.00 3.13
N LEU A 233 7.15 21.35 1.97
CA LEU A 233 7.54 21.94 0.68
C LEU A 233 6.67 23.16 0.33
N PHE A 234 5.35 23.08 0.53
CA PHE A 234 4.47 24.23 0.34
C PHE A 234 4.81 25.38 1.27
N ARG A 235 5.00 25.12 2.58
CA ARG A 235 5.38 26.16 3.55
C ARG A 235 6.73 26.79 3.20
N ALA A 236 7.70 26.00 2.77
CA ALA A 236 8.98 26.54 2.33
C ALA A 236 8.82 27.50 1.15
N MET A 237 7.94 27.19 0.19
CA MET A 237 7.70 28.03 -1.00
C MET A 237 6.80 29.25 -0.72
N ASN A 238 5.79 29.09 0.14
CA ASN A 238 4.74 30.07 0.37
C ASN A 238 4.85 30.88 1.67
N GLY A 239 5.62 30.41 2.65
CA GLY A 239 5.63 30.93 4.02
C GLY A 239 4.50 30.35 4.88
N ASP A 240 4.56 30.57 6.19
CA ASP A 240 3.63 29.99 7.17
C ASP A 240 2.25 30.66 7.21
N ASP A 241 2.12 31.87 6.64
CA ASP A 241 0.94 32.70 6.76
C ASP A 241 -0.15 32.43 5.70
N VAL A 242 0.11 31.61 4.69
CA VAL A 242 -0.88 31.31 3.63
C VAL A 242 -1.96 30.37 4.14
N ASP A 243 -3.22 30.80 4.04
CA ASP A 243 -4.43 30.05 4.40
C ASP A 243 -5.47 30.21 3.29
N GLU A 244 -5.82 29.14 2.59
CA GLU A 244 -6.89 29.17 1.60
C GLU A 244 -8.10 28.37 2.06
N ALA A 245 -9.28 28.92 1.78
CA ALA A 245 -10.55 28.22 1.98
C ALA A 245 -10.65 27.00 1.05
N VAL A 246 -11.24 25.91 1.56
CA VAL A 246 -11.47 24.66 0.83
C VAL A 246 -12.97 24.35 0.86
N GLY A 247 -13.50 23.69 -0.18
CA GLY A 247 -14.91 23.35 -0.27
C GLY A 247 -15.74 24.49 -0.88
N ASP A 248 -16.88 24.82 -0.27
CA ASP A 248 -17.84 25.79 -0.81
C ASP A 248 -17.32 27.24 -0.87
N GLU A 249 -16.29 27.56 -0.08
CA GLU A 249 -15.65 28.87 -0.02
C GLU A 249 -14.36 28.96 -0.88
N ALA A 250 -14.00 27.89 -1.60
CA ALA A 250 -12.80 27.85 -2.43
C ALA A 250 -12.94 28.69 -3.73
N PRO A 251 -11.85 29.26 -4.25
CA PRO A 251 -11.83 29.89 -5.58
C PRO A 251 -12.27 28.92 -6.67
N THR A 252 -13.20 29.36 -7.52
CA THR A 252 -13.79 28.50 -8.56
C THR A 252 -13.07 28.62 -9.90
N THR A 253 -12.47 29.79 -10.17
CA THR A 253 -11.67 30.07 -11.37
C THR A 253 -10.22 30.43 -11.03
N PRO A 254 -9.27 30.27 -11.97
CA PRO A 254 -7.88 30.65 -11.78
C PRO A 254 -7.67 32.12 -11.39
N GLU A 255 -8.54 33.02 -11.86
CA GLU A 255 -8.46 34.46 -11.61
C GLU A 255 -8.91 34.87 -10.21
N GLU A 256 -9.65 34.00 -9.52
CA GLU A 256 -10.12 34.20 -8.15
C GLU A 256 -9.11 33.70 -7.10
N GLU A 257 -8.16 32.87 -7.51
CA GLU A 257 -7.13 32.30 -6.65
C GLU A 257 -5.96 33.29 -6.46
N ASP A 258 -5.31 33.27 -5.29
CA ASP A 258 -4.07 34.02 -5.13
C ASP A 258 -3.04 33.47 -6.14
N GLU A 259 -2.60 34.32 -7.08
CA GLU A 259 -1.76 33.92 -8.21
C GLU A 259 -0.50 33.15 -7.75
N ARG A 260 0.05 33.53 -6.60
CA ARG A 260 1.23 32.86 -6.03
C ARG A 260 0.88 31.48 -5.50
N VAL A 261 -0.23 31.34 -4.79
CA VAL A 261 -0.67 30.05 -4.25
C VAL A 261 -1.06 29.08 -5.36
N MET A 262 -1.76 29.56 -6.39
CA MET A 262 -2.06 28.78 -7.59
C MET A 262 -0.77 28.30 -8.24
N ARG A 263 0.20 29.21 -8.48
CA ARG A 263 1.49 28.86 -9.07
C ARG A 263 2.22 27.81 -8.25
N THR A 264 2.33 27.98 -6.94
CA THR A 264 2.98 26.99 -6.05
C THR A 264 2.27 25.64 -6.12
N SER A 265 0.94 25.62 -6.11
CA SER A 265 0.16 24.37 -6.19
C SER A 265 0.41 23.61 -7.50
N VAL A 266 0.44 24.31 -8.64
CA VAL A 266 0.81 23.70 -9.92
C VAL A 266 2.23 23.15 -9.89
N TYR A 267 3.16 23.93 -9.33
CA TYR A 267 4.56 23.54 -9.20
C TYR A 267 4.74 22.27 -8.36
N LEU A 268 4.09 22.21 -7.19
CA LEU A 268 4.09 21.06 -6.30
C LEU A 268 3.49 19.83 -6.94
N THR A 269 2.45 19.98 -7.77
CA THR A 269 1.84 18.83 -8.44
C THR A 269 2.76 18.25 -9.50
N ARG A 270 3.50 19.11 -10.22
CA ARG A 270 4.54 18.68 -11.17
C ARG A 270 5.70 18.01 -10.47
N ILE A 271 6.12 18.53 -9.31
CA ILE A 271 7.15 17.90 -8.47
C ILE A 271 6.66 16.54 -7.97
N LEU A 272 5.44 16.45 -7.46
CA LEU A 272 4.86 15.20 -6.97
C LEU A 272 4.80 14.13 -8.07
N PHE A 273 4.43 14.53 -9.29
CA PHE A 273 4.50 13.65 -10.45
C PHE A 273 5.92 13.12 -10.70
N LEU A 274 6.93 13.98 -10.57
CA LEU A 274 8.33 13.60 -10.75
C LEU A 274 8.84 12.66 -9.65
N LEU A 275 8.46 12.92 -8.40
CA LEU A 275 8.76 12.09 -7.24
C LEU A 275 8.16 10.68 -7.38
N PHE A 276 6.87 10.60 -7.71
CA PHE A 276 6.23 9.33 -8.03
C PHE A 276 6.86 8.67 -9.27
N GLY A 277 7.32 9.48 -10.22
CA GLY A 277 8.05 9.05 -11.40
C GLY A 277 9.26 8.17 -11.11
N ASP A 278 10.06 8.59 -10.13
CA ASP A 278 11.28 7.89 -9.73
C ASP A 278 11.01 6.52 -9.09
N ASP A 279 10.00 6.44 -8.22
CA ASP A 279 9.78 5.23 -7.40
C ASP A 279 8.75 4.27 -8.02
N ALA A 280 7.75 4.80 -8.73
CA ALA A 280 6.79 3.99 -9.45
C ALA A 280 7.35 3.45 -10.78
N GLY A 281 8.53 3.89 -11.20
CA GLY A 281 9.19 3.42 -12.42
C GLY A 281 8.53 3.97 -13.68
N LEU A 282 8.21 5.28 -13.71
CA LEU A 282 7.81 5.95 -14.95
C LEU A 282 9.02 6.21 -15.86
N TRP A 283 10.22 6.24 -15.30
CA TRP A 283 11.46 6.41 -16.03
C TRP A 283 12.20 5.07 -16.17
N ASP A 284 12.93 4.90 -17.27
CA ASP A 284 13.82 3.74 -17.45
C ASP A 284 15.04 3.77 -16.52
N THR A 285 15.38 4.95 -15.99
CA THR A 285 16.49 5.16 -15.05
C THR A 285 15.93 5.36 -13.64
N PRO A 286 16.24 4.47 -12.66
CA PRO A 286 15.83 4.66 -11.27
C PRO A 286 16.36 5.96 -10.68
N HIS A 287 15.58 6.61 -9.82
CA HIS A 287 15.97 7.83 -9.07
C HIS A 287 16.46 9.00 -9.94
N LEU A 288 16.01 9.07 -11.21
CA LEU A 288 16.49 10.05 -12.19
C LEU A 288 16.24 11.50 -11.75
N PHE A 289 15.08 11.78 -11.16
CA PHE A 289 14.72 13.10 -10.65
C PHE A 289 15.48 13.44 -9.37
N ALA A 290 15.56 12.53 -8.40
CA ALA A 290 16.34 12.70 -7.18
C ALA A 290 17.82 12.98 -7.48
N ASP A 291 18.42 12.23 -8.41
CA ASP A 291 19.80 12.45 -8.85
C ASP A 291 19.97 13.78 -9.57
N PHE A 292 19.00 14.18 -10.40
CA PHE A 292 19.01 15.49 -11.05
C PHE A 292 19.03 16.63 -10.00
N VAL A 293 18.13 16.58 -9.01
CA VAL A 293 18.07 17.60 -7.95
C VAL A 293 19.35 17.59 -7.11
N ARG A 294 19.85 16.42 -6.70
CA ARG A 294 21.06 16.31 -5.86
C ARG A 294 22.32 16.78 -6.56
N ASN A 295 22.53 16.31 -7.79
CA ASN A 295 23.85 16.37 -8.43
C ASN A 295 23.98 17.48 -9.46
N GLU A 296 22.87 17.97 -10.03
CA GLU A 296 22.88 18.94 -11.12
C GLU A 296 22.25 20.30 -10.77
N THR A 297 21.78 20.49 -9.53
CA THR A 297 21.20 21.77 -9.09
C THR A 297 21.84 22.31 -7.81
N THR A 298 21.88 23.63 -7.70
CA THR A 298 22.09 24.39 -6.45
C THR A 298 20.78 25.05 -6.03
N PRO A 299 20.67 25.62 -4.82
CA PRO A 299 19.49 26.40 -4.43
C PRO A 299 19.07 27.43 -5.51
N GLU A 300 20.03 28.19 -6.02
CA GLU A 300 19.79 29.28 -6.97
C GLU A 300 19.44 28.78 -8.38
N SER A 301 19.94 27.61 -8.77
CA SER A 301 19.74 27.06 -10.13
C SER A 301 18.54 26.12 -10.25
N LEU A 302 18.04 25.58 -9.12
CA LEU A 302 16.98 24.58 -9.06
C LEU A 302 15.72 25.01 -9.79
N GLY A 303 15.18 26.19 -9.47
CA GLY A 303 13.94 26.68 -10.06
C GLY A 303 14.00 26.82 -11.59
N PRO A 304 14.96 27.55 -12.16
CA PRO A 304 15.16 27.62 -13.60
C PRO A 304 15.34 26.24 -14.28
N GLN A 305 16.08 25.32 -13.65
CA GLN A 305 16.30 23.98 -14.19
C GLN A 305 15.06 23.08 -14.13
N LEU A 306 14.24 23.21 -13.09
CA LEU A 306 12.95 22.52 -13.00
C LEU A 306 11.99 22.98 -14.09
N ASN A 307 11.93 24.28 -14.40
CA ASN A 307 11.11 24.78 -15.51
C ASN A 307 11.55 24.22 -16.86
N GLU A 308 12.86 24.12 -17.08
CA GLU A 308 13.39 23.49 -18.29
C GLU A 308 13.03 21.99 -18.33
N LEU A 309 13.11 21.29 -17.20
CA LEU A 309 12.66 19.90 -17.09
C LEU A 309 11.17 19.76 -17.43
N PHE A 310 10.30 20.61 -16.89
CA PHE A 310 8.86 20.61 -17.21
C PHE A 310 8.61 20.81 -18.71
N ARG A 311 9.36 21.72 -19.34
CA ARG A 311 9.29 21.93 -20.80
C ARG A 311 9.71 20.68 -21.56
N ILE A 312 10.75 19.97 -21.10
CA ILE A 312 11.23 18.73 -21.74
C ILE A 312 10.21 17.60 -21.64
N LEU A 313 9.57 17.44 -20.48
CA LEU A 313 8.48 16.46 -20.29
C LEU A 313 7.29 16.74 -21.21
N ASN A 314 7.08 17.99 -21.62
CA ASN A 314 6.06 18.39 -22.61
C ASN A 314 6.60 18.52 -24.05
N THR A 315 7.87 18.18 -24.32
CA THR A 315 8.44 18.23 -25.66
C THR A 315 8.65 16.81 -26.20
N PRO A 316 8.02 16.43 -27.32
CA PRO A 316 8.29 15.16 -28.01
C PRO A 316 9.78 14.95 -28.28
N GLU A 317 10.27 13.72 -28.12
CA GLU A 317 11.71 13.42 -28.17
C GLU A 317 12.37 13.85 -29.49
N ASP A 318 11.68 13.68 -30.61
CA ASP A 318 12.12 14.07 -31.95
C ASP A 318 12.23 15.60 -32.15
N LYS A 319 11.54 16.38 -31.30
CA LYS A 319 11.57 17.85 -31.29
C LYS A 319 12.57 18.43 -30.30
N ARG A 320 13.25 17.59 -29.50
CA ARG A 320 14.23 18.06 -28.51
C ARG A 320 15.56 18.44 -29.18
N SER A 321 16.31 19.32 -28.52
CA SER A 321 17.66 19.70 -28.96
C SER A 321 18.60 18.49 -28.87
N LYS A 322 19.37 18.23 -29.94
CA LYS A 322 20.44 17.20 -29.93
C LYS A 322 21.60 17.51 -28.98
N ARG A 323 21.63 18.73 -28.43
CA ARG A 323 22.64 19.20 -27.46
C ARG A 323 22.10 19.20 -26.02
N LEU A 324 20.93 18.61 -25.79
CA LEU A 324 20.35 18.52 -24.46
C LEU A 324 21.30 17.77 -23.51
N PRO A 325 21.50 18.22 -22.26
CA PRO A 325 22.34 17.52 -21.29
C PRO A 325 21.90 16.06 -21.09
N GLY A 326 22.88 15.20 -20.81
CA GLY A 326 22.68 13.75 -20.77
C GLY A 326 21.61 13.29 -19.78
N THR A 327 21.50 13.92 -18.60
CA THR A 327 20.48 13.58 -17.60
C THR A 327 19.10 14.03 -18.04
N LEU A 328 18.95 15.28 -18.49
CA LEU A 328 17.69 15.81 -19.01
C LEU A 328 17.15 15.04 -20.22
N ALA A 329 18.03 14.51 -21.07
CA ALA A 329 17.65 13.71 -22.23
C ALA A 329 17.04 12.34 -21.89
N LYS A 330 17.23 11.84 -20.66
CA LYS A 330 16.68 10.54 -20.22
C LYS A 330 15.22 10.61 -19.79
N PHE A 331 14.69 11.80 -19.50
CA PHE A 331 13.28 11.94 -19.15
C PHE A 331 12.42 11.71 -20.39
N PRO A 332 11.41 10.83 -20.35
CA PRO A 332 10.54 10.55 -21.50
C PRO A 332 9.63 11.74 -21.82
N TYR A 333 8.94 11.67 -22.96
CA TYR A 333 7.85 12.59 -23.25
C TYR A 333 6.57 12.10 -22.56
N VAL A 334 5.93 12.98 -21.77
CA VAL A 334 4.72 12.66 -21.00
C VAL A 334 3.44 13.05 -21.74
N ASN A 335 3.41 14.21 -22.41
CA ASN A 335 2.22 14.84 -23.02
C ASN A 335 1.21 15.46 -22.03
N GLY A 336 0.51 16.49 -22.51
CA GLY A 336 -0.05 17.60 -21.74
C GLY A 336 -1.45 17.41 -21.17
N ALA A 337 -1.47 17.31 -19.84
CA ALA A 337 -2.48 17.95 -19.00
C ALA A 337 -1.77 18.87 -18.00
N ILE A 338 -0.90 18.28 -17.16
CA ILE A 338 -0.21 19.01 -16.08
C ILE A 338 0.99 19.87 -16.54
N PHE A 339 1.70 19.48 -17.60
CA PHE A 339 2.88 20.19 -18.14
C PHE A 339 2.57 21.10 -19.33
N ALA A 340 1.29 21.22 -19.72
CA ALA A 340 0.89 21.99 -20.90
C ALA A 340 1.17 23.49 -20.72
N ASP A 341 0.85 24.03 -19.53
CA ASP A 341 0.98 25.45 -19.26
C ASP A 341 2.43 25.84 -18.96
N THR A 342 2.84 26.98 -19.51
CA THR A 342 4.14 27.57 -19.16
C THR A 342 4.01 28.23 -17.80
N LEU A 343 4.93 27.92 -16.89
CA LEU A 343 4.99 28.57 -15.58
C LEU A 343 6.06 29.66 -15.59
N GLU A 344 5.78 30.75 -14.88
CA GLU A 344 6.80 31.74 -14.55
C GLU A 344 7.91 31.10 -13.69
N PRO A 345 9.17 31.51 -13.86
CA PRO A 345 10.26 30.94 -13.09
C PRO A 345 10.12 31.20 -11.59
N GLU A 346 10.04 30.11 -10.82
CA GLU A 346 10.19 30.17 -9.37
C GLU A 346 11.69 30.14 -9.01
N TYR A 347 12.07 30.81 -7.91
CA TYR A 347 13.44 30.83 -7.43
C TYR A 347 13.53 30.21 -6.05
N PHE A 348 14.36 29.19 -5.93
CA PHE A 348 14.47 28.41 -4.70
C PHE A 348 15.57 28.98 -3.81
N ASP A 349 15.34 28.94 -2.50
CA ASP A 349 16.38 29.13 -1.50
C ASP A 349 16.89 27.78 -0.96
N TYR A 350 17.80 27.84 0.00
CA TYR A 350 18.36 26.64 0.62
C TYR A 350 17.29 25.78 1.31
N ALA A 351 16.32 26.40 2.00
CA ALA A 351 15.29 25.69 2.75
C ALA A 351 14.32 24.99 1.80
N MET A 352 13.89 25.65 0.72
CA MET A 352 13.04 25.07 -0.31
C MET A 352 13.74 23.88 -1.00
N ARG A 353 15.01 24.04 -1.37
CA ARG A 353 15.78 22.92 -1.96
C ARG A 353 15.93 21.76 -0.98
N GLN A 354 16.17 22.04 0.31
CA GLN A 354 16.29 20.99 1.32
C GLN A 354 14.97 20.24 1.53
N ALA A 355 13.84 20.95 1.54
CA ALA A 355 12.52 20.33 1.62
C ALA A 355 12.26 19.40 0.42
N LEU A 356 12.63 19.83 -0.80
CA LEU A 356 12.53 18.97 -1.99
C LEU A 356 13.43 17.74 -1.89
N LEU A 357 14.67 17.89 -1.41
CA LEU A 357 15.58 16.76 -1.22
C LEU A 357 15.06 15.75 -0.20
N ASN A 358 14.44 16.22 0.89
CA ASN A 358 13.80 15.33 1.86
C ASN A 358 12.64 14.57 1.21
N ALA A 359 11.86 15.23 0.35
CA ALA A 359 10.81 14.57 -0.42
C ALA A 359 11.37 13.53 -1.42
N CYS A 360 12.52 13.80 -2.03
CA CYS A 360 13.21 12.82 -2.90
C CYS A 360 13.76 11.59 -2.16
N ASP A 361 13.94 11.65 -0.83
CA ASP A 361 14.42 10.52 -0.03
C ASP A 361 13.30 9.59 0.44
N PHE A 362 12.05 10.01 0.27
CA PHE A 362 10.88 9.21 0.59
C PHE A 362 10.53 8.26 -0.56
N ASP A 363 10.10 7.03 -0.24
CA ASP A 363 9.69 6.03 -1.22
C ASP A 363 8.20 6.21 -1.57
N TRP A 364 7.94 6.94 -2.66
CA TRP A 364 6.61 7.26 -3.17
C TRP A 364 5.90 6.04 -3.79
N SER A 365 6.55 4.88 -3.92
CA SER A 365 5.85 3.66 -4.34
C SER A 365 4.95 3.08 -3.24
N LYS A 366 5.17 3.49 -1.98
CA LYS A 366 4.40 3.03 -0.81
C LYS A 366 3.08 3.75 -0.59
N ILE A 367 2.81 4.83 -1.32
CA ILE A 367 1.56 5.57 -1.15
C ILE A 367 0.46 5.02 -2.04
N ASP A 368 -0.76 4.97 -1.50
CA ASP A 368 -1.94 4.71 -2.30
C ASP A 368 -2.28 5.99 -3.10
N VAL A 369 -2.24 5.91 -4.42
CA VAL A 369 -2.48 7.07 -5.30
C VAL A 369 -3.89 7.65 -5.11
N SER A 370 -4.84 6.90 -4.56
CA SER A 370 -6.17 7.43 -4.19
C SER A 370 -6.12 8.51 -3.10
N VAL A 371 -4.99 8.63 -2.37
CA VAL A 371 -4.74 9.66 -1.35
C VAL A 371 -4.17 10.95 -1.97
N PHE A 372 -3.85 10.99 -3.27
CA PHE A 372 -3.35 12.20 -3.94
C PHE A 372 -4.28 13.39 -3.75
N GLY A 373 -5.59 13.19 -3.87
CA GLY A 373 -6.54 14.28 -3.70
C GLY A 373 -6.48 14.92 -2.32
N SER A 374 -6.34 14.10 -1.27
CA SER A 374 -6.18 14.56 0.11
C SER A 374 -4.82 15.23 0.36
N LEU A 375 -3.73 14.75 -0.26
CA LEU A 375 -2.42 15.40 -0.15
C LEU A 375 -2.49 16.88 -0.53
N PHE A 376 -3.21 17.21 -1.60
CA PHE A 376 -3.33 18.60 -2.05
C PHE A 376 -4.31 19.44 -1.24
N GLN A 377 -5.38 18.86 -0.71
CA GLN A 377 -6.28 19.57 0.19
C GLN A 377 -5.57 19.97 1.49
N LEU A 378 -4.75 19.07 2.05
CA LEU A 378 -3.91 19.35 3.22
C LEU A 378 -2.88 20.45 2.96
N VAL A 379 -2.42 20.60 1.73
CA VAL A 379 -1.50 21.67 1.36
C VAL A 379 -2.18 23.05 1.39
N LYS A 380 -3.46 23.15 1.04
CA LYS A 380 -4.15 24.44 0.84
C LYS A 380 -4.78 25.07 2.09
N SER A 381 -5.49 24.31 2.94
CA SER A 381 -6.21 24.88 4.11
C SER A 381 -5.42 24.76 5.42
N LYS A 382 -5.37 25.81 6.26
CA LYS A 382 -4.81 25.71 7.63
C LYS A 382 -5.72 24.89 8.54
N GLU A 383 -7.04 24.95 8.39
CA GLU A 383 -7.98 24.10 9.12
C GLU A 383 -7.74 22.62 8.79
N ALA A 384 -7.60 22.29 7.51
CA ALA A 384 -7.25 20.94 7.07
C ALA A 384 -5.87 20.48 7.58
N ARG A 385 -4.92 21.41 7.78
CA ARG A 385 -3.61 21.12 8.42
C ARG A 385 -3.69 20.92 9.94
N ARG A 386 -4.76 21.40 10.59
CA ARG A 386 -4.93 21.39 12.06
C ARG A 386 -5.90 20.31 12.54
N GLY A 387 -6.89 19.95 11.72
CA GLY A 387 -7.72 18.77 11.93
C GLY A 387 -6.95 17.53 11.49
N ASP A 388 -7.01 16.46 12.27
CA ASP A 388 -6.48 15.15 11.90
C ASP A 388 -7.28 14.59 10.69
N GLY A 389 -7.05 15.11 9.48
CA GLY A 389 -7.59 14.56 8.23
C GLY A 389 -9.12 14.46 8.12
N GLU A 390 -9.93 15.06 9.01
CA GLU A 390 -11.36 14.77 9.13
C GLU A 390 -12.26 15.22 7.96
N HIS A 391 -11.76 16.00 7.00
CA HIS A 391 -12.50 16.31 5.74
C HIS A 391 -12.39 15.20 4.68
N TYR A 392 -11.80 14.06 5.05
CA TYR A 392 -11.58 12.86 4.25
C TYR A 392 -12.88 12.09 3.98
N THR A 393 -13.21 11.88 2.70
CA THR A 393 -13.97 10.67 2.36
C THR A 393 -12.99 9.53 2.36
N SER A 394 -12.99 8.74 3.43
CA SER A 394 -12.01 7.68 3.55
C SER A 394 -12.06 6.68 2.43
N LYS A 395 -10.95 6.04 2.07
CA LYS A 395 -10.99 4.85 1.20
C LYS A 395 -12.05 3.88 1.71
N THR A 396 -12.14 3.69 3.03
CA THR A 396 -13.22 2.93 3.68
C THR A 396 -14.62 3.47 3.37
N ASN A 397 -14.85 4.78 3.42
CA ASN A 397 -16.13 5.40 3.13
C ASN A 397 -16.48 5.36 1.63
N ILE A 398 -15.49 5.50 0.75
CA ILE A 398 -15.63 5.31 -0.69
C ILE A 398 -16.07 3.86 -0.96
N MET A 399 -15.38 2.88 -0.36
CA MET A 399 -15.70 1.45 -0.50
C MET A 399 -17.09 1.10 0.02
N LYS A 400 -17.54 1.69 1.13
CA LYS A 400 -18.93 1.55 1.62
C LYS A 400 -19.98 2.03 0.60
N THR A 401 -19.59 2.89 -0.33
CA THR A 401 -20.47 3.43 -1.37
C THR A 401 -20.35 2.63 -2.66
N ILE A 402 -19.13 2.48 -3.20
CA ILE A 402 -18.92 1.84 -4.51
C ILE A 402 -19.03 0.31 -4.46
N GLY A 403 -18.74 -0.30 -3.30
CA GLY A 403 -18.90 -1.72 -3.01
C GLY A 403 -20.30 -2.20 -3.36
N PRO A 404 -21.33 -1.79 -2.59
CA PRO A 404 -22.71 -2.19 -2.84
C PRO A 404 -23.27 -1.67 -4.17
N LEU A 405 -22.76 -0.54 -4.69
CA LEU A 405 -23.25 0.06 -5.93
C LEU A 405 -22.90 -0.78 -7.16
N PHE A 406 -21.68 -1.35 -7.20
CA PHE A 406 -21.27 -2.18 -8.34
C PHE A 406 -20.09 -3.10 -8.11
N LEU A 407 -19.17 -2.74 -7.21
CA LEU A 407 -17.90 -3.41 -7.15
C LEU A 407 -18.04 -4.83 -6.57
N ASP A 408 -18.88 -5.01 -5.55
CA ASP A 408 -19.13 -6.31 -4.93
C ASP A 408 -19.73 -7.29 -5.94
N GLU A 409 -20.66 -6.83 -6.78
CA GLU A 409 -21.29 -7.63 -7.84
C GLU A 409 -20.25 -8.09 -8.88
N LEU A 410 -19.39 -7.18 -9.34
CA LEU A 410 -18.35 -7.50 -10.33
C LEU A 410 -17.28 -8.43 -9.74
N ARG A 411 -16.92 -8.23 -8.47
CA ARG A 411 -15.97 -9.07 -7.75
C ARG A 411 -16.51 -10.48 -7.56
N GLU A 412 -17.74 -10.61 -7.06
CA GLU A 412 -18.38 -11.92 -6.85
C GLU A 412 -18.54 -12.69 -8.17
N GLN A 413 -18.89 -12.01 -9.26
CA GLN A 413 -18.95 -12.64 -10.60
C GLN A 413 -17.56 -13.11 -11.07
N THR A 414 -16.52 -12.31 -10.84
CA THR A 414 -15.13 -12.67 -11.15
C THR A 414 -14.73 -13.92 -10.39
N ASP A 415 -14.92 -13.93 -9.07
CA ASP A 415 -14.53 -15.03 -8.19
C ASP A 415 -15.24 -16.33 -8.57
N LYS A 416 -16.54 -16.26 -8.90
CA LYS A 416 -17.31 -17.42 -9.40
C LYS A 416 -16.75 -17.97 -10.72
N LEU A 417 -16.36 -17.11 -11.65
CA LEU A 417 -15.84 -17.53 -12.95
C LEU A 417 -14.41 -18.09 -12.85
N VAL A 418 -13.57 -17.48 -12.02
CA VAL A 418 -12.16 -17.84 -11.81
C VAL A 418 -12.02 -19.13 -11.00
N SER A 419 -12.78 -19.27 -9.91
CA SER A 419 -12.71 -20.43 -9.01
C SER A 419 -13.16 -21.75 -9.65
N SER A 420 -14.07 -21.70 -10.63
CA SER A 420 -14.60 -22.90 -11.29
C SER A 420 -13.70 -23.36 -12.44
N PRO A 421 -13.02 -24.53 -12.34
CA PRO A 421 -12.16 -25.04 -13.40
C PRO A 421 -12.92 -25.42 -14.68
N ALA A 422 -14.23 -25.64 -14.57
CA ALA A 422 -15.10 -25.98 -15.70
C ALA A 422 -15.50 -24.75 -16.54
N THR A 423 -15.26 -23.53 -16.05
CA THR A 423 -15.58 -22.30 -16.78
C THR A 423 -14.72 -22.21 -18.06
N PRO A 424 -15.31 -22.12 -19.25
CA PRO A 424 -14.54 -21.95 -20.49
C PRO A 424 -13.80 -20.61 -20.52
N VAL A 425 -12.59 -20.57 -21.08
CA VAL A 425 -11.80 -19.33 -21.24
C VAL A 425 -12.62 -18.22 -21.93
N ARG A 426 -13.42 -18.58 -22.94
CA ARG A 426 -14.30 -17.66 -23.65
C ARG A 426 -15.24 -16.89 -22.71
N LYS A 427 -15.75 -17.50 -21.63
CA LYS A 427 -16.63 -16.80 -20.68
C LYS A 427 -15.87 -15.77 -19.83
N LEU A 428 -14.62 -16.07 -19.47
CA LEU A 428 -13.75 -15.10 -18.79
C LEU A 428 -13.47 -13.91 -19.71
N GLU A 429 -13.18 -14.16 -20.99
CA GLU A 429 -12.96 -13.11 -21.99
C GLU A 429 -14.21 -12.26 -22.22
N GLU A 430 -15.38 -12.90 -22.40
CA GLU A 430 -16.66 -12.19 -22.56
C GLU A 430 -16.95 -11.29 -21.35
N PHE A 431 -16.68 -11.78 -20.13
CA PHE A 431 -16.88 -10.99 -18.92
C PHE A 431 -15.86 -9.85 -18.80
N ARG A 432 -14.57 -10.11 -19.00
CA ARG A 432 -13.51 -9.08 -19.04
C ARG A 432 -13.84 -7.98 -20.06
N ASP A 433 -14.20 -8.36 -21.27
CA ASP A 433 -14.52 -7.44 -22.36
C ASP A 433 -15.77 -6.61 -22.04
N SER A 434 -16.72 -7.15 -21.27
CA SER A 434 -17.88 -6.40 -20.78
C SER A 434 -17.51 -5.27 -19.81
N LEU A 435 -16.38 -5.37 -19.09
CA LEU A 435 -15.94 -4.32 -18.16
C LEU A 435 -15.68 -3.00 -18.90
N ALA A 436 -15.18 -3.06 -20.14
CA ALA A 436 -14.92 -1.89 -20.98
C ALA A 436 -16.19 -1.16 -21.46
N THR A 437 -17.37 -1.75 -21.28
CA THR A 437 -18.65 -1.13 -21.67
C THR A 437 -19.24 -0.22 -20.60
N HIS A 438 -18.68 -0.24 -19.39
CA HIS A 438 -19.15 0.56 -18.27
C HIS A 438 -18.66 2.01 -18.38
N ILE A 439 -19.50 2.94 -17.93
CA ILE A 439 -19.16 4.36 -17.81
C ILE A 439 -19.37 4.74 -16.35
N PHE A 440 -18.36 5.36 -15.75
CA PHE A 440 -18.35 5.81 -14.37
C PHE A 440 -18.34 7.34 -14.35
N CYS A 441 -19.26 7.94 -13.60
CA CYS A 441 -19.39 9.39 -13.53
C CYS A 441 -19.56 9.85 -12.08
N ASP A 442 -18.69 10.75 -11.64
CA ASP A 442 -18.79 11.49 -10.37
C ASP A 442 -19.07 12.99 -10.65
N PRO A 443 -20.28 13.50 -10.36
CA PRO A 443 -20.67 14.86 -10.71
C PRO A 443 -20.17 15.95 -9.75
N ALA A 444 -19.40 15.58 -8.72
CA ALA A 444 -18.75 16.52 -7.82
C ALA A 444 -17.43 15.89 -7.35
N CYS A 445 -16.55 15.59 -8.32
CA CYS A 445 -15.46 14.65 -8.12
C CYS A 445 -14.33 15.20 -7.25
N GLY A 446 -14.25 16.52 -7.04
CA GLY A 446 -13.12 17.13 -6.36
C GLY A 446 -11.82 16.73 -7.04
N ALA A 447 -10.87 16.26 -6.23
CA ALA A 447 -9.59 15.73 -6.70
C ALA A 447 -9.66 14.26 -7.19
N GLY A 448 -10.86 13.69 -7.34
CA GLY A 448 -11.10 12.45 -8.07
C GLY A 448 -11.14 11.16 -7.24
N ASN A 449 -11.10 11.22 -5.90
CA ASN A 449 -10.90 10.04 -5.05
C ASN A 449 -11.86 8.86 -5.37
N PHE A 450 -13.14 9.10 -5.63
CA PHE A 450 -14.08 8.04 -6.04
C PHE A 450 -13.69 7.40 -7.38
N LEU A 451 -13.31 8.21 -8.37
CA LEU A 451 -12.87 7.75 -9.69
C LEU A 451 -11.57 6.96 -9.58
N LEU A 452 -10.60 7.46 -8.79
CA LEU A 452 -9.31 6.83 -8.54
C LEU A 452 -9.48 5.45 -7.89
N THR A 453 -10.23 5.37 -6.78
CA THR A 453 -10.48 4.11 -6.07
C THR A 453 -11.27 3.13 -6.94
N ALA A 454 -12.34 3.58 -7.60
CA ALA A 454 -13.13 2.72 -8.48
C ALA A 454 -12.27 2.14 -9.61
N TYR A 455 -11.44 2.97 -10.27
CA TYR A 455 -10.56 2.51 -11.34
C TYR A 455 -9.54 1.48 -10.85
N LYS A 456 -8.88 1.75 -9.72
CA LYS A 456 -7.91 0.83 -9.11
C LYS A 456 -8.52 -0.55 -8.84
N GLU A 457 -9.68 -0.60 -8.20
CA GLU A 457 -10.33 -1.87 -7.87
C GLU A 457 -10.86 -2.62 -9.10
N LEU A 458 -11.37 -1.90 -10.11
CA LEU A 458 -11.76 -2.50 -11.39
C LEU A 458 -10.56 -3.09 -12.14
N ARG A 459 -9.40 -2.43 -12.10
CA ARG A 459 -8.16 -2.94 -12.70
C ARG A 459 -7.62 -4.19 -11.98
N ARG A 460 -7.82 -4.31 -10.66
CA ARG A 460 -7.54 -5.54 -9.91
C ARG A 460 -8.43 -6.70 -10.35
N ILE A 461 -9.75 -6.44 -10.47
CA ILE A 461 -10.70 -7.41 -11.04
C ILE A 461 -10.27 -7.87 -12.44
N GLU A 462 -9.91 -6.94 -13.32
CA GLU A 462 -9.44 -7.28 -14.66
C GLU A 462 -8.14 -8.08 -14.65
N THR A 463 -7.22 -7.75 -13.73
CA THR A 463 -5.96 -8.47 -13.56
C THR A 463 -6.21 -9.93 -13.18
N ASP A 464 -7.11 -10.19 -12.23
CA ASP A 464 -7.47 -11.57 -11.83
C ASP A 464 -8.06 -12.37 -13.00
N LEU A 465 -8.89 -11.73 -13.82
CA LEU A 465 -9.42 -12.35 -15.05
C LEU A 465 -8.31 -12.67 -16.05
N ILE A 466 -7.38 -11.74 -16.30
CA ILE A 466 -6.26 -11.95 -17.24
C ILE A 466 -5.35 -13.07 -16.74
N VAL A 467 -5.00 -13.09 -15.45
CA VAL A 467 -4.20 -14.15 -14.83
C VAL A 467 -4.89 -15.50 -15.01
N ALA A 468 -6.19 -15.61 -14.71
CA ALA A 468 -6.94 -16.84 -14.88
C ALA A 468 -7.01 -17.31 -16.35
N ILE A 469 -7.18 -16.39 -17.30
CA ILE A 469 -7.16 -16.68 -18.74
C ILE A 469 -5.80 -17.27 -19.14
N ARG A 470 -4.69 -16.60 -18.78
CA ARG A 470 -3.34 -17.05 -19.12
C ARG A 470 -3.00 -18.39 -18.47
N GLN A 471 -3.36 -18.60 -17.21
CA GLN A 471 -3.19 -19.88 -16.53
C GLN A 471 -3.89 -21.02 -17.28
N ARG A 472 -5.15 -20.83 -17.68
CA ARG A 472 -5.93 -21.85 -18.40
C ARG A 472 -5.43 -22.13 -19.82
N ARG A 473 -4.74 -21.18 -20.44
CA ARG A 473 -4.10 -21.36 -21.75
C ARG A 473 -2.67 -21.92 -21.65
N GLY A 474 -2.09 -21.96 -20.45
CA GLY A 474 -0.67 -22.31 -20.27
C GLY A 474 0.28 -21.20 -20.74
N GLU A 475 -0.18 -19.95 -20.75
CA GLU A 475 0.52 -18.78 -21.31
C GLU A 475 1.23 -17.93 -20.24
N MET A 476 1.27 -18.36 -18.97
CA MET A 476 1.86 -17.59 -17.86
C MET A 476 3.33 -17.17 -18.08
N GLY A 477 4.09 -17.93 -18.88
CA GLY A 477 5.48 -17.62 -19.24
C GLY A 477 5.66 -17.09 -20.66
N MET A 478 4.58 -16.90 -21.43
CA MET A 478 4.64 -16.43 -22.80
C MET A 478 4.65 -14.90 -22.87
N SER A 479 5.56 -14.35 -23.67
CA SER A 479 5.63 -12.91 -23.95
C SER A 479 4.55 -12.47 -24.95
N LEU A 480 3.28 -12.56 -24.54
CA LEU A 480 2.14 -11.99 -25.27
C LEU A 480 2.01 -10.48 -24.98
N ASN A 481 1.44 -9.72 -25.92
CA ASN A 481 1.26 -8.28 -25.75
C ASN A 481 0.12 -7.99 -24.74
N ILE A 482 0.46 -7.50 -23.55
CA ILE A 482 -0.48 -7.16 -22.47
C ILE A 482 -1.51 -6.11 -22.92
N GLU A 483 -1.12 -5.22 -23.82
CA GLU A 483 -1.98 -4.13 -24.32
C GLU A 483 -3.28 -4.64 -24.96
N TRP A 484 -3.27 -5.83 -25.55
CA TRP A 484 -4.47 -6.40 -26.19
C TRP A 484 -5.38 -7.12 -25.20
N GLU A 485 -4.85 -7.51 -24.04
CA GLU A 485 -5.58 -8.22 -23.00
C GLU A 485 -6.27 -7.26 -22.04
N GLN A 486 -5.69 -6.09 -21.79
CA GLN A 486 -6.35 -5.02 -21.04
C GLN A 486 -7.47 -4.38 -21.88
N LYS A 487 -8.63 -4.21 -21.24
CA LYS A 487 -9.84 -3.62 -21.80
C LYS A 487 -10.26 -2.38 -21.03
N LEU A 488 -10.03 -2.31 -19.72
CA LEU A 488 -10.32 -1.11 -18.95
C LEU A 488 -9.39 0.04 -19.33
N SER A 489 -9.96 1.24 -19.33
CA SER A 489 -9.24 2.48 -19.63
C SER A 489 -9.77 3.63 -18.80
N ILE A 490 -8.90 4.57 -18.44
CA ILE A 490 -9.30 5.82 -17.76
C ILE A 490 -10.27 6.67 -18.60
N GLY A 491 -10.37 6.44 -19.92
CA GLY A 491 -11.39 7.07 -20.77
C GLY A 491 -12.84 6.65 -20.47
N GLN A 492 -13.05 5.67 -19.60
CA GLN A 492 -14.38 5.28 -19.09
C GLN A 492 -14.84 6.13 -17.89
N PHE A 493 -13.97 7.00 -17.37
CA PHE A 493 -14.19 7.76 -16.14
C PHE A 493 -14.44 9.23 -16.45
N TYR A 494 -15.54 9.74 -15.90
CA TYR A 494 -16.03 11.09 -16.11
C TYR A 494 -16.19 11.76 -14.75
N GLY A 495 -15.77 13.02 -14.66
CA GLY A 495 -15.86 13.83 -13.46
C GLY A 495 -16.37 15.22 -13.79
N PHE A 496 -17.17 15.79 -12.89
CA PHE A 496 -17.45 17.22 -12.91
C PHE A 496 -16.92 17.84 -11.64
N GLU A 497 -16.23 18.96 -11.76
CA GLU A 497 -15.68 19.67 -10.63
C GLU A 497 -15.77 21.18 -10.86
N LEU A 498 -16.31 21.90 -9.86
CA LEU A 498 -16.51 23.33 -9.95
C LEU A 498 -15.18 24.10 -9.90
N ASN A 499 -14.24 23.64 -9.10
CA ASN A 499 -12.97 24.31 -8.87
C ASN A 499 -11.93 23.83 -9.89
N TRP A 500 -11.31 24.77 -10.61
CA TRP A 500 -10.35 24.45 -11.67
C TRP A 500 -9.22 23.55 -11.19
N TRP A 501 -8.73 23.81 -9.98
CA TRP A 501 -7.55 23.15 -9.45
C TRP A 501 -7.77 21.69 -9.05
N PRO A 502 -8.76 21.33 -8.20
CA PRO A 502 -9.13 19.94 -7.95
C PRO A 502 -9.40 19.15 -9.24
N ALA A 503 -10.00 19.77 -10.26
CA ALA A 503 -10.21 19.13 -11.56
C ALA A 503 -8.88 18.71 -12.23
N LYS A 504 -7.85 19.57 -12.18
CA LYS A 504 -6.51 19.27 -12.72
C LYS A 504 -5.76 18.20 -11.92
N ILE A 505 -5.95 18.18 -10.60
CA ILE A 505 -5.41 17.12 -9.75
C ILE A 505 -6.05 15.79 -10.12
N ALA A 506 -7.38 15.73 -10.25
CA ALA A 506 -8.09 14.51 -10.63
C ALA A 506 -7.59 13.96 -11.97
N GLU A 507 -7.42 14.83 -12.97
CA GLU A 507 -6.89 14.46 -14.29
C GLU A 507 -5.49 13.82 -14.18
N THR A 508 -4.60 14.42 -13.39
CA THR A 508 -3.23 13.91 -13.19
C THR A 508 -3.21 12.61 -12.39
N ALA A 509 -3.98 12.54 -11.30
CA ALA A 509 -4.02 11.38 -10.41
C ALA A 509 -4.56 10.13 -11.13
N MET A 510 -5.54 10.30 -12.03
CA MET A 510 -6.08 9.19 -12.84
C MET A 510 -4.99 8.51 -13.68
N PHE A 511 -4.06 9.30 -14.23
CA PHE A 511 -2.93 8.75 -14.96
C PHE A 511 -1.96 7.98 -14.06
N LEU A 512 -1.67 8.50 -12.85
CA LEU A 512 -0.78 7.82 -11.91
C LEU A 512 -1.35 6.50 -11.40
N VAL A 513 -2.66 6.46 -11.10
CA VAL A 513 -3.35 5.21 -10.74
C VAL A 513 -3.28 4.21 -11.89
N ASP A 514 -3.46 4.67 -13.13
CA ASP A 514 -3.32 3.82 -14.30
C ASP A 514 -1.94 3.19 -14.40
N HIS A 515 -0.88 3.99 -14.30
CA HIS A 515 0.48 3.48 -14.30
C HIS A 515 0.73 2.45 -13.19
N GLN A 516 0.24 2.71 -11.98
CA GLN A 516 0.37 1.77 -10.86
C GLN A 516 -0.35 0.44 -11.15
N ALA A 517 -1.60 0.49 -11.61
CA ALA A 517 -2.38 -0.70 -11.98
C ALA A 517 -1.71 -1.50 -13.11
N ASN A 518 -1.01 -0.83 -14.02
CA ASN A 518 -0.27 -1.47 -15.10
C ASN A 518 0.97 -2.21 -14.59
N LYS A 519 1.66 -1.63 -13.61
CA LYS A 519 2.77 -2.27 -12.90
C LYS A 519 2.30 -3.48 -12.08
N GLU A 520 1.14 -3.38 -11.43
CA GLU A 520 0.52 -4.53 -10.74
C GLU A 520 0.23 -5.69 -11.71
N LEU A 521 -0.44 -5.41 -12.84
CA LEU A 521 -0.68 -6.39 -13.89
C LEU A 521 0.64 -6.97 -14.43
N ALA A 522 1.63 -6.12 -14.69
CA ALA A 522 2.96 -6.51 -15.16
C ALA A 522 3.63 -7.53 -14.24
N ASN A 523 3.60 -7.27 -12.94
CA ASN A 523 4.18 -8.13 -11.92
C ASN A 523 3.44 -9.46 -11.85
N ALA A 524 2.12 -9.44 -12.02
CA ALA A 524 1.29 -10.66 -12.02
C ALA A 524 1.51 -11.55 -13.25
N VAL A 525 1.81 -10.97 -14.42
CA VAL A 525 1.91 -11.72 -15.70
C VAL A 525 3.30 -11.72 -16.36
N GLY A 526 4.30 -11.11 -15.73
CA GLY A 526 5.71 -11.21 -16.10
C GLY A 526 6.24 -10.24 -17.17
N ARG A 527 5.60 -9.07 -17.41
CA ARG A 527 6.12 -8.06 -18.35
C ARG A 527 5.69 -6.63 -18.03
N PRO A 528 6.59 -5.63 -18.04
CA PRO A 528 6.21 -4.23 -17.88
C PRO A 528 5.52 -3.69 -19.16
N PRO A 529 4.34 -3.07 -19.07
CA PRO A 529 3.76 -2.30 -20.16
C PRO A 529 4.46 -0.94 -20.28
N GLN A 530 4.57 -0.42 -21.50
CA GLN A 530 5.09 0.91 -21.79
C GLN A 530 3.89 1.82 -22.08
N ARG A 531 3.67 2.85 -21.25
CA ARG A 531 2.46 3.71 -21.31
C ARG A 531 2.72 5.17 -21.65
N LEU A 532 3.98 5.55 -21.78
CA LEU A 532 4.34 6.90 -22.20
C LEU A 532 4.49 6.96 -23.73
N PRO A 533 3.99 8.01 -24.39
CA PRO A 533 3.31 9.19 -23.83
C PRO A 533 1.84 8.93 -23.44
N ILE A 534 1.30 9.78 -22.57
CA ILE A 534 -0.13 9.80 -22.22
C ILE A 534 -0.94 10.02 -23.50
N SER A 535 -1.64 8.97 -23.94
CA SER A 535 -2.48 9.00 -25.14
C SER A 535 -3.97 8.95 -24.83
N ILE A 536 -4.34 8.57 -23.60
CA ILE A 536 -5.72 8.51 -23.12
C ILE A 536 -5.76 9.25 -21.79
N THR A 537 -6.75 10.12 -21.60
CA THR A 537 -6.97 10.89 -20.37
C THR A 537 -8.36 10.59 -19.81
N ALA A 538 -8.54 10.75 -18.51
CA ALA A 538 -9.88 10.78 -17.91
C ALA A 538 -10.64 12.03 -18.36
N HIS A 539 -11.97 11.95 -18.40
CA HIS A 539 -12.83 13.06 -18.82
C HIS A 539 -13.26 13.90 -17.60
N ILE A 540 -12.35 14.73 -17.09
CA ILE A 540 -12.66 15.65 -15.99
C ILE A 540 -13.09 17.00 -16.56
N HIS A 541 -14.37 17.33 -16.40
CA HIS A 541 -14.97 18.58 -16.85
C HIS A 541 -14.93 19.62 -15.73
N HIS A 542 -14.12 20.67 -15.90
CA HIS A 542 -14.16 21.85 -15.02
C HIS A 542 -15.42 22.66 -15.32
N GLY A 543 -16.36 22.70 -14.39
CA GLY A 543 -17.59 23.46 -14.50
C GLY A 543 -18.67 23.01 -13.51
N ASN A 544 -19.70 23.84 -13.37
CA ASN A 544 -20.82 23.54 -12.49
C ASN A 544 -21.70 22.42 -13.07
N ALA A 545 -21.69 21.24 -12.44
CA ALA A 545 -22.47 20.09 -12.88
C ALA A 545 -23.99 20.35 -12.95
N LEU A 546 -24.52 21.32 -12.18
CA LEU A 546 -25.93 21.73 -12.21
C LEU A 546 -26.26 22.63 -13.41
N GLY A 547 -25.26 23.23 -14.04
CA GLY A 547 -25.40 24.15 -15.17
C GLY A 547 -25.10 23.53 -16.54
N VAL A 548 -24.66 22.27 -16.59
CA VAL A 548 -24.28 21.57 -17.83
C VAL A 548 -25.26 20.43 -18.11
N ASP A 549 -25.65 20.26 -19.38
CA ASP A 549 -26.37 19.07 -19.80
C ASP A 549 -25.40 17.89 -19.89
N TRP A 550 -25.56 16.91 -19.01
CA TRP A 550 -24.69 15.73 -18.98
C TRP A 550 -24.82 14.87 -20.23
N GLY A 551 -25.89 15.01 -21.01
CA GLY A 551 -26.01 14.37 -22.32
C GLY A 551 -24.97 14.85 -23.34
N GLU A 552 -24.42 16.06 -23.16
CA GLU A 552 -23.37 16.62 -24.01
C GLU A 552 -21.95 16.15 -23.61
N VAL A 553 -21.78 15.75 -22.34
CA VAL A 553 -20.48 15.36 -21.77
C VAL A 553 -20.31 13.85 -21.69
N LEU A 554 -21.37 13.12 -21.32
CA LEU A 554 -21.34 11.67 -21.17
C LEU A 554 -21.71 10.99 -22.50
N PRO A 555 -20.98 9.95 -22.92
CA PRO A 555 -21.30 9.24 -24.14
C PRO A 555 -22.69 8.59 -24.06
N GLU A 556 -23.40 8.57 -25.19
CA GLU A 556 -24.69 7.88 -25.31
C GLU A 556 -24.52 6.41 -24.92
N SER A 557 -25.42 5.88 -24.08
CA SER A 557 -25.42 4.46 -23.80
C SER A 557 -25.75 3.71 -25.09
N ALA A 558 -24.93 2.71 -25.46
CA ALA A 558 -25.10 1.90 -26.68
C ALA A 558 -26.37 0.99 -26.69
N GLY A 559 -27.40 1.34 -25.91
CA GLY A 559 -28.65 0.59 -25.71
C GLY A 559 -29.88 1.19 -26.42
N GLY A 560 -29.70 2.05 -27.41
CA GLY A 560 -30.78 2.57 -28.25
C GLY A 560 -31.36 1.50 -29.18
N GLY A 561 -32.32 0.70 -28.69
CA GLY A 561 -33.29 0.01 -29.56
C GLY A 561 -32.96 -1.42 -29.99
N ARG A 562 -32.74 -2.35 -29.05
CA ARG A 562 -33.20 -3.76 -29.11
C ARG A 562 -32.82 -4.45 -27.81
N ARG A 563 -33.75 -5.24 -27.25
CA ARG A 563 -33.53 -6.04 -26.02
C ARG A 563 -32.35 -7.01 -26.21
N LEU A 564 -31.17 -6.58 -25.79
CA LEU A 564 -30.06 -7.40 -25.31
C LEU A 564 -29.45 -6.62 -24.12
N SER A 565 -29.23 -7.33 -23.02
CA SER A 565 -28.85 -6.81 -21.71
C SER A 565 -27.46 -6.17 -21.67
N SER A 566 -27.32 -5.22 -20.73
CA SER A 566 -26.10 -4.77 -20.02
C SER A 566 -25.12 -3.80 -20.69
N ALA A 567 -25.57 -2.60 -21.02
CA ALA A 567 -24.75 -1.39 -20.83
C ALA A 567 -25.39 -0.57 -19.70
N THR A 568 -24.90 -0.74 -18.48
CA THR A 568 -25.44 -0.04 -17.30
C THR A 568 -24.61 1.22 -17.06
N ARG A 569 -25.21 2.42 -17.23
CA ARG A 569 -24.62 3.65 -16.68
C ARG A 569 -24.61 3.48 -15.15
N ARG A 570 -23.44 3.42 -14.54
CA ARG A 570 -23.30 3.34 -13.08
C ARG A 570 -22.92 4.74 -12.57
N LEU A 571 -23.93 5.45 -12.07
CA LEU A 571 -23.78 6.82 -11.57
C LEU A 571 -23.20 6.77 -10.15
N LEU A 572 -22.01 7.35 -9.94
CA LEU A 572 -21.44 7.57 -8.61
C LEU A 572 -22.08 8.84 -8.07
N VAL A 573 -23.27 8.74 -7.47
CA VAL A 573 -23.91 9.91 -6.86
C VAL A 573 -23.58 9.96 -5.39
N ARG A 574 -22.88 11.01 -4.97
CA ARG A 574 -22.80 11.44 -3.57
C ARG A 574 -24.21 11.89 -3.14
N ALA A 575 -24.70 11.34 -2.03
CA ALA A 575 -25.89 11.85 -1.36
C ALA A 575 -25.59 13.14 -0.60
#